data_AF-A0A8C6V658-F1
#
_entry.id   AF-A0A8C6V658-F1
#
_cell.length_a   1.000
_cell.length_b   1.000
_cell.length_c   1.000
_cell.angle_alpha   90.00
_cell.angle_beta   90.00
_cell.angle_gamma   90.00
#
_symmetry.space_group_name_H-M   'P 1'
#
loop_
_entity.id
_entity.type
_entity.pdbx_description
1 polymer ?
#
loop_
_entity_poly.entity_id
_entity_poly.type
_entity_poly.pdbx_seq_one_letter_code
_entity_poly.pdbx_strand_id
1 'polypeptide(L)'
;VQHSHLLGQRTHNYLLVDVPDTREQLVHYRNAAETASSELAALLVKYECAQAEILDLKSRIASQEVAIQEFKAEVGGYKENDARQSSLLFSMQHKFQELEKESGTIAISKHQAELKSQAILQENLELKEKIHEQEEQIRETVTIHEMELKANRETIMRLVSEVNKEQKKAAACSQDIEKLSDVSKVNGRTSKIYLTAYQLAASQRAWEELGQLKVHCNEKEVELRTSLEQAREEKKLHNEFKDQIVTLLGSNPIVVTPSKEDIVEKIRELCHRGESKKRVVSQLEAQISQLTETLETQTVLHQEALQRAKKSENKSEMLHDQLMRLEGELVSGDVMRDAWKLEKQQYLKFLDQLSEKMNLDRIAVEVGFDMRLDAVLARAEQLIKLERDTLTDNKIMVRNLQRKVKTQKEQLENKELHVKLLQVRTALAVERDEANLTLRKLQKKTDRLQNELSLARETNTDLKVKLADTNELKIKALEQDKTIEELSKSQEKLEKMKTKAEKQLTSVQSELHVREREAKENKEKAKHLLESVTTEATALKSTLEEVMKREKQLADFRRVISRMLGLNISTVALPDYEIVTRLEGLIHSHQHLCSPCTCFKCQ
;
A
#
# COMPACT_ATOMS: atom_id res chain seq x y z
N VAL A 1 -52.28 -90.69 124.70
CA VAL A 1 -52.53 -89.28 124.31
C VAL A 1 -53.22 -89.29 122.94
N GLN A 2 -54.46 -89.72 122.72
CA GLN A 2 -55.77 -89.47 123.35
C GLN A 2 -56.10 -87.98 123.56
N HIS A 3 -57.11 -87.53 122.80
CA HIS A 3 -57.97 -86.37 123.01
C HIS A 3 -57.52 -84.95 122.63
N SER A 4 -57.06 -84.77 121.39
CA SER A 4 -57.18 -83.48 120.67
C SER A 4 -57.77 -83.60 119.25
N HIS A 5 -58.27 -84.78 118.89
CA HIS A 5 -58.85 -85.08 117.56
C HIS A 5 -60.36 -84.85 117.42
N LEU A 6 -61.05 -84.30 118.43
CA LEU A 6 -62.53 -84.25 118.45
C LEU A 6 -63.16 -82.85 118.36
N LEU A 7 -62.40 -81.79 118.06
CA LEU A 7 -62.95 -80.45 117.84
C LEU A 7 -62.63 -79.80 116.48
N GLY A 8 -61.88 -80.47 115.60
CA GLY A 8 -61.71 -80.05 114.19
C GLY A 8 -62.71 -80.66 113.20
N GLN A 9 -63.42 -81.73 113.61
CA GLN A 9 -64.33 -82.49 112.75
C GLN A 9 -65.81 -82.08 112.84
N ARG A 10 -66.14 -80.98 113.54
CA ARG A 10 -67.53 -80.50 113.70
C ARG A 10 -67.87 -79.20 112.99
N THR A 11 -66.97 -78.65 112.16
CA THR A 11 -67.24 -77.42 111.38
C THR A 11 -66.85 -77.46 109.90
N HIS A 12 -66.38 -78.60 109.36
CA HIS A 12 -66.13 -78.74 107.91
C HIS A 12 -66.98 -79.82 107.22
N ASN A 13 -67.94 -80.42 107.93
CA ASN A 13 -68.86 -81.45 107.38
C ASN A 13 -70.26 -80.91 107.04
N TYR A 14 -70.37 -79.64 106.63
CA TYR A 14 -71.64 -79.04 106.16
C TYR A 14 -71.54 -78.34 104.80
N LEU A 15 -70.49 -78.60 104.02
CA LEU A 15 -70.33 -78.02 102.68
C LEU A 15 -69.77 -79.00 101.63
N LEU A 16 -69.67 -80.28 101.97
CA LEU A 16 -69.34 -81.34 101.01
C LEU A 16 -70.61 -82.08 100.56
N VAL A 17 -71.65 -81.34 100.18
CA VAL A 17 -72.60 -81.89 99.22
C VAL A 17 -71.84 -81.91 97.90
N ASP A 18 -71.35 -83.09 97.55
CA ASP A 18 -70.92 -83.43 96.20
C ASP A 18 -72.18 -83.20 95.32
N VAL A 19 -72.32 -81.98 94.79
CA VAL A 19 -73.35 -81.62 93.82
C VAL A 19 -72.73 -81.91 92.45
N PRO A 20 -73.08 -83.03 91.78
CA PRO A 20 -72.51 -83.38 90.48
C PRO A 20 -72.65 -82.24 89.47
N ASP A 21 -73.77 -81.50 89.53
CA ASP A 21 -74.04 -80.32 88.69
C ASP A 21 -72.99 -79.22 88.80
N THR A 22 -72.42 -78.97 89.99
CA THR A 22 -71.40 -77.92 90.16
C THR A 22 -70.02 -78.37 89.67
N ARG A 23 -69.72 -79.67 89.79
CA ARG A 23 -68.45 -80.26 89.32
C ARG A 23 -68.43 -80.38 87.79
N GLU A 24 -69.54 -80.77 87.19
CA GLU A 24 -69.71 -80.80 85.73
C GLU A 24 -69.65 -79.40 85.10
N GLN A 25 -70.28 -78.40 85.72
CA GLN A 25 -70.13 -77.00 85.30
C GLN A 25 -68.68 -76.51 85.38
N LEU A 26 -67.97 -76.80 86.47
CA LEU A 26 -66.56 -76.45 86.61
C LEU A 26 -65.68 -77.13 85.55
N VAL A 27 -65.95 -78.39 85.22
CA VAL A 27 -65.26 -79.12 84.14
C VAL A 27 -65.57 -78.50 82.77
N HIS A 28 -66.82 -78.13 82.50
CA HIS A 28 -67.20 -77.43 81.27
C HIS A 28 -66.47 -76.09 81.12
N TYR A 29 -66.45 -75.25 82.17
CA TYR A 29 -65.73 -73.98 82.14
C TYR A 29 -64.20 -74.16 82.01
N ARG A 30 -63.62 -75.18 82.66
CA ARG A 30 -62.21 -75.53 82.49
C ARG A 30 -61.91 -75.92 81.04
N ASN A 31 -62.69 -76.81 80.44
CA ASN A 31 -62.48 -77.26 79.05
C ASN A 31 -62.64 -76.10 78.05
N ALA A 32 -63.63 -75.22 78.26
CA ALA A 32 -63.80 -74.01 77.45
C ALA A 32 -62.62 -73.04 77.59
N ALA A 33 -62.10 -72.86 78.81
CA ALA A 33 -60.90 -72.05 79.06
C ALA A 33 -59.63 -72.66 78.45
N GLU A 34 -59.46 -73.98 78.52
CA GLU A 34 -58.34 -74.71 77.90
C GLU A 34 -58.41 -74.62 76.37
N THR A 35 -59.61 -74.74 75.79
CA THR A 35 -59.83 -74.58 74.34
C THR A 35 -59.53 -73.14 73.91
N ALA A 36 -60.05 -72.13 74.62
CA ALA A 36 -59.74 -70.73 74.36
C ALA A 36 -58.23 -70.43 74.51
N SER A 37 -57.55 -71.04 75.50
CA SER A 37 -56.10 -70.92 75.68
C SER A 37 -55.32 -71.55 74.54
N SER A 38 -55.78 -72.71 74.02
CA SER A 38 -55.16 -73.37 72.88
C SER A 38 -55.38 -72.59 71.58
N GLU A 39 -56.57 -72.03 71.37
CA GLU A 39 -56.88 -71.16 70.23
C GLU A 39 -56.06 -69.87 70.28
N LEU A 40 -55.92 -69.26 71.46
CA LEU A 40 -55.07 -68.09 71.65
C LEU A 40 -53.60 -68.41 71.34
N ALA A 41 -53.07 -69.54 71.83
CA ALA A 41 -51.71 -69.97 71.51
C ALA A 41 -51.50 -70.22 70.00
N ALA A 42 -52.48 -70.83 69.33
CA ALA A 42 -52.42 -71.04 67.87
C ALA A 42 -52.47 -69.71 67.09
N LEU A 43 -53.26 -68.74 67.55
CA LEU A 43 -53.29 -67.40 66.98
C LEU A 43 -51.98 -66.63 67.22
N LEU A 44 -51.36 -66.76 68.40
CA LEU A 44 -50.07 -66.16 68.69
C LEU A 44 -48.97 -66.70 67.78
N VAL A 45 -48.89 -68.01 67.58
CA VAL A 45 -47.91 -68.60 66.63
C VAL A 45 -48.16 -68.11 65.20
N LYS A 46 -49.42 -68.03 64.76
CA LYS A 46 -49.74 -67.47 63.43
C LYS A 46 -49.34 -65.99 63.31
N TYR A 47 -49.55 -65.22 64.37
CA TYR A 47 -49.14 -63.81 64.43
C TYR A 47 -47.62 -63.67 64.36
N GLU A 48 -46.87 -64.46 65.12
CA GLU A 48 -45.40 -64.47 65.10
C GLU A 48 -44.84 -64.89 63.74
N CYS A 49 -45.40 -65.93 63.11
CA CYS A 49 -45.02 -66.35 61.76
C CYS A 49 -45.29 -65.23 60.73
N ALA A 50 -46.47 -64.61 60.77
CA ALA A 50 -46.79 -63.49 59.88
C ALA A 50 -45.86 -62.29 60.13
N GLN A 51 -45.47 -62.03 61.39
CA GLN A 51 -44.53 -60.97 61.73
C GLN A 51 -43.12 -61.26 61.18
N ALA A 52 -42.65 -62.50 61.26
CA ALA A 52 -41.37 -62.91 60.68
C ALA A 52 -41.38 -62.79 59.15
N GLU A 53 -42.45 -63.20 58.48
CA GLU A 53 -42.63 -63.02 57.03
C GLU A 53 -42.61 -61.54 56.63
N ILE A 54 -43.29 -60.66 57.40
CA ILE A 54 -43.25 -59.22 57.16
C ILE A 54 -41.83 -58.67 57.30
N LEU A 55 -41.04 -59.14 58.27
CA LEU A 55 -39.65 -58.71 58.44
C LEU A 55 -38.75 -59.18 57.30
N ASP A 56 -38.90 -60.43 56.82
CA ASP A 56 -38.17 -60.93 55.65
C ASP A 56 -38.50 -60.11 54.40
N LEU A 57 -39.80 -59.88 54.14
CA LEU A 57 -40.25 -59.06 53.01
C LEU A 57 -39.71 -57.63 53.09
N LYS A 58 -39.67 -57.03 54.29
CA LYS A 58 -39.07 -55.70 54.50
C LYS A 58 -37.57 -55.69 54.18
N SER A 59 -36.83 -56.71 54.63
CA SER A 59 -35.40 -56.85 54.32
C SER A 59 -35.16 -57.01 52.81
N ARG A 60 -35.98 -57.84 52.15
CA ARG A 60 -35.91 -58.02 50.69
C ARG A 60 -36.21 -56.74 49.93
N ILE A 61 -37.25 -55.99 50.33
CA ILE A 61 -37.57 -54.69 49.74
C ILE A 61 -36.39 -53.72 49.91
N ALA A 62 -35.80 -53.66 51.10
CA ALA A 62 -34.62 -52.81 51.34
C ALA A 62 -33.44 -53.18 50.44
N SER A 63 -33.15 -54.48 50.27
CA SER A 63 -32.08 -54.94 49.37
C SER A 63 -32.35 -54.60 47.90
N GLN A 64 -33.59 -54.73 47.44
CA GLN A 64 -34.00 -54.35 46.09
C GLN A 64 -33.91 -52.84 45.89
N GLU A 65 -34.23 -52.06 46.91
CA GLU A 65 -34.12 -50.60 46.84
C GLU A 65 -32.66 -50.14 46.71
N VAL A 66 -31.72 -50.79 47.41
CA VAL A 66 -30.28 -50.56 47.21
C VAL A 66 -29.85 -50.89 45.78
N ALA A 67 -30.22 -52.07 45.25
CA ALA A 67 -29.88 -52.45 43.88
C ALA A 67 -30.45 -51.46 42.84
N ILE A 68 -31.68 -50.96 43.06
CA ILE A 68 -32.29 -49.93 42.21
C ILE A 68 -31.49 -48.62 42.28
N GLN A 69 -30.96 -48.24 43.45
CA GLN A 69 -30.13 -47.03 43.57
C GLN A 69 -28.77 -47.21 42.86
N GLU A 70 -28.14 -48.38 42.96
CA GLU A 70 -26.91 -48.69 42.23
C GLU A 70 -27.12 -48.62 40.72
N PHE A 71 -28.17 -49.27 40.19
CA PHE A 71 -28.49 -49.18 38.77
C PHE A 71 -28.82 -47.75 38.33
N LYS A 72 -29.47 -46.94 39.19
CA LYS A 72 -29.69 -45.52 38.90
C LYS A 72 -28.37 -44.75 38.81
N ALA A 73 -27.42 -45.02 39.69
CA ALA A 73 -26.10 -44.39 39.66
C ALA A 73 -25.32 -44.78 38.41
N GLU A 74 -25.35 -46.06 38.03
CA GLU A 74 -24.69 -46.57 36.83
C GLU A 74 -25.29 -45.96 35.54
N VAL A 75 -26.63 -45.92 35.43
CA VAL A 75 -27.32 -45.21 34.35
C VAL A 75 -26.98 -43.72 34.34
N GLY A 76 -26.81 -43.10 35.51
CA GLY A 76 -26.33 -41.72 35.63
C GLY A 76 -24.92 -41.54 35.04
N GLY A 77 -23.99 -42.44 35.38
CA GLY A 77 -22.63 -42.45 34.83
C GLY A 77 -22.60 -42.66 33.32
N TYR A 78 -23.42 -43.57 32.78
CA TYR A 78 -23.55 -43.75 31.34
C TYR A 78 -24.07 -42.50 30.63
N LYS A 79 -25.08 -41.83 31.19
CA LYS A 79 -25.59 -40.56 30.64
C LYS A 79 -24.55 -39.45 30.67
N GLU A 80 -23.76 -39.37 31.73
CA GLU A 80 -22.68 -38.39 31.81
C GLU A 80 -21.57 -38.69 30.79
N ASN A 81 -21.18 -39.96 30.63
CA ASN A 81 -20.20 -40.37 29.63
C ASN A 81 -20.70 -40.10 28.20
N ASP A 82 -21.96 -40.41 27.90
CA ASP A 82 -22.61 -40.11 26.63
C ASP A 82 -22.64 -38.60 26.35
N ALA A 83 -22.95 -37.78 27.35
CA ALA A 83 -22.89 -36.32 27.24
C ALA A 83 -21.46 -35.80 26.98
N ARG A 84 -20.44 -36.36 27.65
CA ARG A 84 -19.03 -36.02 27.41
C ARG A 84 -18.57 -36.41 26.01
N GLN A 85 -18.93 -37.61 25.55
CA GLN A 85 -18.61 -38.08 24.20
C GLN A 85 -19.33 -37.22 23.15
N SER A 86 -20.60 -36.89 23.35
CA SER A 86 -21.37 -36.00 22.48
C SER A 86 -20.74 -34.60 22.41
N SER A 87 -20.29 -34.05 23.54
CA SER A 87 -19.62 -32.74 23.57
C SER A 87 -18.27 -32.76 22.85
N LEU A 88 -17.49 -33.83 23.00
CA LEU A 88 -16.24 -34.01 22.26
C LEU A 88 -16.49 -34.12 20.75
N LEU A 89 -17.48 -34.93 20.35
CA LEU A 89 -17.85 -35.12 18.95
C LEU A 89 -18.30 -33.79 18.33
N PHE A 90 -19.11 -33.01 19.03
CA PHE A 90 -19.50 -31.66 18.61
C PHE A 90 -18.28 -30.73 18.44
N SER A 91 -17.34 -30.74 19.39
CA SER A 91 -16.11 -29.95 19.28
C SER A 91 -15.23 -30.38 18.08
N MET A 92 -15.15 -31.67 17.81
CA MET A 92 -14.41 -32.19 16.65
C MET A 92 -15.10 -31.82 15.32
N GLN A 93 -16.43 -31.91 15.26
CA GLN A 93 -17.20 -31.49 14.09
C GLN A 93 -17.02 -30.00 13.79
N HIS A 94 -17.06 -29.15 14.83
CA HIS A 94 -16.81 -27.72 14.68
C HIS A 94 -15.42 -27.44 14.11
N LYS A 95 -14.38 -28.05 14.68
CA LYS A 95 -13.00 -27.90 14.19
C LYS A 95 -12.84 -28.38 12.75
N PHE A 96 -13.52 -29.47 12.38
CA PHE A 96 -13.49 -29.96 11.00
C PHE A 96 -14.13 -28.95 10.04
N GLN A 97 -15.27 -28.38 10.42
CA GLN A 97 -15.96 -27.37 9.62
C GLN A 97 -15.14 -26.07 9.49
N GLU A 98 -14.42 -25.66 10.54
CA GLU A 98 -13.47 -24.53 10.48
C GLU A 98 -12.34 -24.82 9.47
N LEU A 99 -11.72 -25.99 9.56
CA LEU A 99 -10.66 -26.40 8.62
C LEU A 99 -11.17 -26.49 7.17
N GLU A 100 -12.40 -26.94 6.93
CA GLU A 100 -13.01 -26.94 5.60
C GLU A 100 -13.21 -25.52 5.06
N LYS A 101 -13.68 -24.58 5.90
CA LYS A 101 -13.81 -23.16 5.53
C LYS A 101 -12.45 -22.55 5.20
N GLU A 102 -11.45 -22.77 6.05
CA GLU A 102 -10.07 -22.30 5.83
C GLU A 102 -9.51 -22.85 4.51
N SER A 103 -9.65 -24.15 4.27
CA SER A 103 -9.24 -24.80 3.01
C SER A 103 -9.92 -24.16 1.79
N GLY A 104 -11.22 -23.87 1.87
CA GLY A 104 -11.96 -23.16 0.82
C GLY A 104 -11.43 -21.76 0.55
N THR A 105 -11.14 -20.98 1.60
CA THR A 105 -10.55 -19.64 1.43
C THR A 105 -9.15 -19.68 0.82
N ILE A 106 -8.33 -20.65 1.20
CA ILE A 106 -7.00 -20.88 0.63
C ILE A 106 -7.11 -21.23 -0.85
N ALA A 107 -8.06 -22.10 -1.23
CA ALA A 107 -8.28 -22.46 -2.64
C ALA A 107 -8.68 -21.24 -3.49
N ILE A 108 -9.57 -20.39 -3.00
CA ILE A 108 -9.99 -19.15 -3.69
C ILE A 108 -8.80 -18.19 -3.82
N SER A 109 -8.06 -17.96 -2.73
CA SER A 109 -6.88 -17.09 -2.75
C SER A 109 -5.79 -17.60 -3.70
N LYS A 110 -5.59 -18.93 -3.76
CA LYS A 110 -4.65 -19.57 -4.69
C LYS A 110 -5.07 -19.33 -6.14
N HIS A 111 -6.34 -19.57 -6.47
CA HIS A 111 -6.85 -19.34 -7.82
C HIS A 111 -6.71 -17.87 -8.25
N GLN A 112 -6.99 -16.93 -7.34
CA GLN A 112 -6.82 -15.50 -7.61
C GLN A 112 -5.34 -15.13 -7.84
N ALA A 113 -4.41 -15.72 -7.08
CA ALA A 113 -2.98 -15.50 -7.27
C ALA A 113 -2.49 -16.09 -8.61
N GLU A 114 -2.97 -17.27 -9.01
CA GLU A 114 -2.68 -17.88 -10.31
C GLU A 114 -3.15 -17.01 -11.47
N LEU A 115 -4.38 -16.48 -11.40
CA LEU A 115 -4.91 -15.56 -12.42
C LEU A 115 -4.08 -14.28 -12.55
N LYS A 116 -3.69 -13.67 -11.41
CA LYS A 116 -2.82 -12.49 -11.42
C LYS A 116 -1.45 -12.80 -12.00
N SER A 117 -0.86 -13.94 -11.63
CA SER A 117 0.42 -14.38 -12.19
C SER A 117 0.33 -14.60 -13.69
N GLN A 118 -0.77 -15.17 -14.19
CA GLN A 118 -0.99 -15.39 -15.61
C GLN A 118 -1.11 -14.06 -16.37
N ALA A 119 -1.84 -13.08 -15.82
CA ALA A 119 -1.96 -11.75 -16.42
C ALA A 119 -0.59 -11.04 -16.52
N ILE A 120 0.21 -11.09 -15.45
CA ILE A 120 1.56 -10.51 -15.44
C ILE A 120 2.48 -11.22 -16.45
N LEU A 121 2.39 -12.55 -16.58
CA LEU A 121 3.16 -13.28 -17.57
C LEU A 121 2.78 -12.89 -19.00
N GLN A 122 1.50 -12.67 -19.27
CA GLN A 122 1.02 -12.21 -20.57
C GLN A 122 1.53 -10.79 -20.89
N GLU A 123 1.41 -9.85 -19.94
CA GLU A 123 1.93 -8.49 -20.11
C GLU A 123 3.46 -8.50 -20.36
N ASN A 124 4.21 -9.34 -19.65
CA ASN A 124 5.64 -9.50 -19.87
C ASN A 124 5.98 -10.06 -21.27
N LEU A 125 5.14 -10.94 -21.83
CA LEU A 125 5.32 -11.43 -23.20
C LEU A 125 5.07 -10.31 -24.22
N GLU A 126 3.99 -9.53 -24.05
CA GLU A 126 3.67 -8.40 -24.92
C GLU A 126 4.75 -7.31 -24.87
N LEU A 127 5.30 -7.02 -23.68
CA LEU A 127 6.42 -6.07 -23.54
C LEU A 127 7.70 -6.59 -24.20
N LYS A 128 7.99 -7.89 -24.09
CA LYS A 128 9.15 -8.49 -24.79
C LYS A 128 9.00 -8.42 -26.30
N GLU A 129 7.80 -8.67 -26.83
CA GLU A 129 7.52 -8.53 -28.26
C GLU A 129 7.73 -7.09 -28.74
N LYS A 130 7.21 -6.10 -28.01
CA LYS A 130 7.43 -4.67 -28.32
C LYS A 130 8.90 -4.27 -28.28
N ILE A 131 9.66 -4.73 -27.29
CA ILE A 131 11.10 -4.49 -27.21
C ILE A 131 11.80 -5.09 -28.44
N HIS A 132 11.44 -6.32 -28.82
CA HIS A 132 12.03 -6.97 -29.98
C HIS A 132 11.75 -6.23 -31.28
N GLU A 133 10.51 -5.78 -31.50
CA GLU A 133 10.12 -4.95 -32.66
C GLU A 133 10.91 -3.62 -32.68
N GLN A 134 11.05 -2.95 -31.54
CA GLN A 134 11.83 -1.72 -31.45
C GLN A 134 13.32 -1.95 -31.74
N GLU A 135 13.90 -3.03 -31.23
CA GLU A 135 15.28 -3.38 -31.56
C GLU A 135 15.48 -3.69 -33.04
N GLU A 136 14.49 -4.33 -33.69
CA GLU A 136 14.52 -4.61 -35.12
C GLU A 136 14.43 -3.31 -35.95
N GLN A 137 13.53 -2.40 -35.59
CA GLN A 137 13.44 -1.07 -36.19
C GLN A 137 14.75 -0.27 -36.03
N ILE A 138 15.34 -0.28 -34.84
CA ILE A 138 16.62 0.39 -34.60
C ILE A 138 17.72 -0.25 -35.47
N ARG A 139 17.80 -1.58 -35.53
CA ARG A 139 18.76 -2.27 -36.41
C ARG A 139 18.58 -1.86 -37.87
N GLU A 140 17.35 -1.80 -38.37
CA GLU A 140 17.07 -1.37 -39.74
C GLU A 140 17.46 0.10 -39.99
N THR A 141 17.16 1.00 -39.05
CA THR A 141 17.60 2.40 -39.18
C THR A 141 19.12 2.53 -39.19
N VAL A 142 19.84 1.75 -38.37
CA VAL A 142 21.30 1.75 -38.34
C VAL A 142 21.86 1.24 -39.67
N THR A 143 21.33 0.14 -40.23
CA THR A 143 21.81 -0.38 -41.52
C THR A 143 21.58 0.62 -42.66
N ILE A 144 20.44 1.32 -42.67
CA ILE A 144 20.17 2.40 -43.63
C ILE A 144 21.22 3.51 -43.49
N HIS A 145 21.47 4.02 -42.28
CA HIS A 145 22.48 5.07 -42.06
C HIS A 145 23.89 4.61 -42.43
N GLU A 146 24.26 3.35 -42.17
CA GLU A 146 25.54 2.79 -42.59
C GLU A 146 25.68 2.75 -44.12
N MET A 147 24.61 2.36 -44.83
CA MET A 147 24.57 2.39 -46.30
C MET A 147 24.70 3.81 -46.84
N GLU A 148 24.02 4.79 -46.23
CA GLU A 148 24.13 6.22 -46.59
C GLU A 148 25.53 6.78 -46.34
N LEU A 149 26.13 6.48 -45.18
CA LEU A 149 27.51 6.87 -44.86
C LEU A 149 28.50 6.28 -45.86
N LYS A 150 28.30 5.03 -46.27
CA LYS A 150 29.13 4.38 -47.30
C LYS A 150 28.98 5.08 -48.65
N ALA A 151 27.76 5.36 -49.09
CA ALA A 151 27.48 6.08 -50.33
C ALA A 151 28.05 7.53 -50.31
N ASN A 152 27.94 8.22 -49.17
CA ASN A 152 28.51 9.55 -48.95
C ASN A 152 30.05 9.50 -49.01
N ARG A 153 30.68 8.52 -48.37
CA ARG A 153 32.13 8.31 -48.42
C ARG A 153 32.63 8.05 -49.85
N GLU A 154 31.92 7.23 -50.61
CA GLU A 154 32.22 6.97 -52.02
C GLU A 154 32.06 8.24 -52.89
N THR A 155 31.04 9.05 -52.61
CA THR A 155 30.81 10.34 -53.28
C THR A 155 31.93 11.34 -52.99
N ILE A 156 32.35 11.47 -51.73
CA ILE A 156 33.50 12.30 -51.34
C ILE A 156 34.78 11.80 -52.03
N MET A 157 35.03 10.49 -52.06
CA MET A 157 36.21 9.94 -52.75
C MET A 157 36.20 10.21 -54.27
N ARG A 158 35.04 10.17 -54.94
CA ARG A 158 34.92 10.58 -56.35
C ARG A 158 35.24 12.06 -56.53
N LEU A 159 34.66 12.95 -55.72
CA LEU A 159 34.89 14.39 -55.79
C LEU A 159 36.36 14.74 -55.50
N VAL A 160 36.99 14.12 -54.50
CA VAL A 160 38.42 14.30 -54.21
C VAL A 160 39.29 13.81 -55.37
N SER A 161 38.90 12.73 -56.05
CA SER A 161 39.60 12.22 -57.22
C SER A 161 39.45 13.13 -58.44
N GLU A 162 38.26 13.70 -58.65
CA GLU A 162 38.00 14.70 -59.70
C GLU A 162 38.76 15.99 -59.43
N VAL A 163 38.73 16.52 -58.20
CA VAL A 163 39.52 17.69 -57.79
C VAL A 163 41.01 17.44 -57.99
N ASN A 164 41.54 16.27 -57.60
CA ASN A 164 42.95 15.93 -57.85
C ASN A 164 43.29 15.81 -59.34
N LYS A 165 42.36 15.31 -60.18
CA LYS A 165 42.55 15.27 -61.63
C LYS A 165 42.54 16.68 -62.23
N GLU A 166 41.63 17.55 -61.81
CA GLU A 166 41.58 18.95 -62.24
C GLU A 166 42.78 19.76 -61.74
N GLN A 167 43.25 19.52 -60.51
CA GLN A 167 44.50 20.09 -59.97
C GLN A 167 45.71 19.68 -60.82
N LYS A 168 45.79 18.41 -61.25
CA LYS A 168 46.85 17.91 -62.14
C LYS A 168 46.76 18.47 -63.55
N LYS A 169 45.55 18.65 -64.09
CA LYS A 169 45.33 19.33 -65.39
C LYS A 169 45.68 20.82 -65.32
N ALA A 170 45.36 21.50 -64.22
CA ALA A 170 45.75 22.88 -63.97
C ALA A 170 47.27 23.05 -63.81
N ALA A 171 47.93 22.09 -63.13
CA ALA A 171 49.40 22.05 -63.04
C ALA A 171 50.07 21.81 -64.41
N ALA A 172 49.50 20.92 -65.24
CA ALA A 172 49.96 20.72 -66.62
C ALA A 172 49.78 21.98 -67.49
N CYS A 173 48.67 22.72 -67.32
CA CYS A 173 48.42 24.00 -67.97
C CYS A 173 49.42 25.09 -67.53
N SER A 174 49.89 25.06 -66.28
CA SER A 174 50.97 25.95 -65.82
C SER A 174 52.34 25.60 -66.39
N GLN A 175 52.60 24.32 -66.68
CA GLN A 175 53.85 23.83 -67.28
C GLN A 175 53.95 24.12 -68.79
N ASP A 176 52.82 24.29 -69.47
CA ASP A 176 52.77 24.66 -70.90
C ASP A 176 52.92 26.16 -71.14
N ILE A 177 52.73 27.00 -70.10
CA ILE A 177 53.00 28.46 -70.16
C ILE A 177 54.49 28.76 -69.95
N GLU A 178 55.24 27.88 -69.29
CA GLU A 178 56.69 28.06 -69.02
C GLU A 178 57.60 27.65 -70.20
N LYS A 179 57.04 27.13 -71.30
CA LYS A 179 57.80 26.66 -72.48
C LYS A 179 57.74 27.59 -73.71
N LEU A 180 57.35 28.85 -73.54
CA LEU A 180 57.24 29.84 -74.64
C LEU A 180 58.15 31.08 -74.52
N SER A 181 59.28 31.01 -73.80
CA SER A 181 60.35 32.01 -73.93
C SER A 181 61.74 31.37 -74.00
N ASP A 182 62.20 31.08 -75.21
CA ASP A 182 63.44 31.63 -75.80
C ASP A 182 64.02 30.72 -76.88
N VAL A 183 64.12 31.29 -78.09
CA VAL A 183 64.81 30.77 -79.26
C VAL A 183 65.90 31.78 -79.62
N SER A 184 67.18 31.37 -79.64
CA SER A 184 68.20 31.72 -80.65
C SER A 184 69.58 31.20 -80.22
N LYS A 185 70.16 30.23 -80.98
CA LYS A 185 71.23 30.41 -82.01
C LYS A 185 72.58 30.88 -81.40
N VAL A 186 73.77 30.37 -81.71
CA VAL A 186 74.29 29.61 -82.86
C VAL A 186 75.75 29.18 -82.61
N ASN A 187 76.16 28.08 -83.27
CA ASN A 187 77.52 27.65 -83.70
C ASN A 187 78.68 27.39 -82.74
N GLY A 188 79.43 26.31 -83.06
CA GLY A 188 80.87 26.50 -83.33
C GLY A 188 81.90 25.48 -82.81
N ARG A 189 81.75 24.19 -83.16
CA ARG A 189 82.82 23.24 -83.57
C ARG A 189 84.29 23.35 -83.03
N THR A 190 84.68 22.30 -82.29
CA THR A 190 85.82 21.36 -82.46
C THR A 190 87.31 21.70 -82.20
N SER A 191 87.96 20.73 -81.53
CA SER A 191 89.31 20.13 -81.74
C SER A 191 90.53 20.57 -80.90
N LYS A 192 90.73 19.87 -79.77
CA LYS A 192 91.87 18.97 -79.42
C LYS A 192 93.18 19.04 -80.24
N ILE A 193 94.33 19.28 -79.57
CA ILE A 193 95.51 18.36 -79.38
C ILE A 193 96.84 19.11 -79.09
N TYR A 194 97.50 18.65 -78.01
CA TYR A 194 98.93 18.58 -77.64
C TYR A 194 100.01 19.22 -78.54
N LEU A 195 101.07 19.82 -77.96
CA LEU A 195 102.31 19.17 -77.47
C LEU A 195 103.40 20.24 -77.18
N THR A 196 104.37 19.83 -76.37
CA THR A 196 105.38 20.53 -75.56
C THR A 196 106.52 21.28 -76.25
N ALA A 197 107.04 22.26 -75.49
CA ALA A 197 108.45 22.56 -75.17
C ALA A 197 109.51 22.62 -76.28
N TYR A 198 110.19 23.78 -76.39
CA TYR A 198 111.62 23.93 -76.00
C TYR A 198 112.06 25.40 -76.21
N GLN A 199 112.34 26.09 -75.09
CA GLN A 199 113.32 27.18 -74.92
C GLN A 199 113.13 28.46 -75.76
N LEU A 200 113.27 29.68 -75.23
CA LEU A 200 114.52 30.15 -74.64
C LEU A 200 114.28 31.39 -73.77
N ALA A 201 114.68 31.24 -72.52
CA ALA A 201 114.63 32.21 -71.43
C ALA A 201 115.61 33.38 -71.64
N ALA A 202 115.23 34.35 -72.49
CA ALA A 202 115.95 35.62 -72.60
C ALA A 202 115.03 36.82 -72.91
N SER A 203 113.77 36.78 -72.47
CA SER A 203 112.89 37.95 -72.32
C SER A 203 112.38 38.07 -70.86
N GLN A 204 112.92 37.26 -69.95
CA GLN A 204 112.43 37.04 -68.60
C GLN A 204 112.93 38.05 -67.56
N ARG A 205 113.24 39.29 -67.95
CA ARG A 205 113.60 40.36 -66.98
C ARG A 205 112.96 41.72 -67.26
N ALA A 206 112.01 41.80 -68.19
CA ALA A 206 111.21 43.01 -68.45
C ALA A 206 109.69 42.81 -68.22
N TRP A 207 109.24 41.60 -67.86
CA TRP A 207 107.82 41.25 -67.64
C TRP A 207 107.41 41.10 -66.16
N GLU A 208 108.36 41.12 -65.22
CA GLU A 208 108.08 40.90 -63.79
C GLU A 208 107.39 42.12 -63.13
N GLU A 209 107.65 43.34 -63.60
CA GLU A 209 107.01 44.57 -63.08
C GLU A 209 105.59 44.80 -63.66
N LEU A 210 105.36 44.41 -64.92
CA LEU A 210 104.00 44.36 -65.50
C LEU A 210 103.18 43.23 -64.86
N GLY A 211 103.84 42.17 -64.36
CA GLY A 211 103.24 41.07 -63.62
C GLY A 211 102.69 41.47 -62.25
N GLN A 212 103.41 42.30 -61.48
CA GLN A 212 102.95 42.72 -60.14
C GLN A 212 101.74 43.65 -60.18
N LEU A 213 101.68 44.58 -61.14
CA LEU A 213 100.50 45.45 -61.33
C LEU A 213 99.29 44.67 -61.88
N LYS A 214 99.54 43.67 -62.73
CA LYS A 214 98.52 42.74 -63.23
C LYS A 214 97.96 41.88 -62.10
N VAL A 215 98.81 41.39 -61.20
CA VAL A 215 98.38 40.61 -60.02
C VAL A 215 97.53 41.48 -59.09
N HIS A 216 97.93 42.72 -58.80
CA HIS A 216 97.15 43.59 -57.91
C HIS A 216 95.80 44.04 -58.50
N CYS A 217 95.75 44.37 -59.81
CA CYS A 217 94.48 44.63 -60.49
C CYS A 217 93.59 43.37 -60.55
N ASN A 218 94.17 42.20 -60.80
CA ASN A 218 93.42 40.95 -60.80
C ASN A 218 92.91 40.60 -59.39
N GLU A 219 93.66 40.89 -58.32
CA GLU A 219 93.23 40.68 -56.93
C GLU A 219 92.03 41.57 -56.57
N LYS A 220 92.09 42.87 -56.90
CA LYS A 220 90.96 43.79 -56.67
C LYS A 220 89.75 43.49 -57.55
N GLU A 221 89.99 43.02 -58.77
CA GLU A 221 88.92 42.54 -59.67
C GLU A 221 88.30 41.25 -59.15
N VAL A 222 89.08 40.35 -58.54
CA VAL A 222 88.58 39.15 -57.86
C VAL A 222 87.78 39.53 -56.60
N GLU A 223 88.24 40.48 -55.79
CA GLU A 223 87.56 40.94 -54.57
C GLU A 223 86.25 41.70 -54.88
N LEU A 224 86.23 42.51 -55.95
CA LEU A 224 84.99 43.11 -56.47
C LEU A 224 84.06 42.05 -57.04
N ARG A 225 84.58 41.03 -57.73
CA ARG A 225 83.76 39.91 -58.22
C ARG A 225 83.15 39.11 -57.08
N THR A 226 83.89 38.85 -56.00
CA THR A 226 83.36 38.11 -54.84
C THR A 226 82.31 38.95 -54.09
N SER A 227 82.53 40.24 -53.87
CA SER A 227 81.52 41.13 -53.25
C SER A 227 80.27 41.28 -54.11
N LEU A 228 80.41 41.35 -55.44
CA LEU A 228 79.29 41.44 -56.37
C LEU A 228 78.53 40.11 -56.46
N GLU A 229 79.23 38.97 -56.38
CA GLU A 229 78.58 37.66 -56.30
C GLU A 229 77.87 37.43 -54.96
N GLN A 230 78.46 37.88 -53.83
CA GLN A 230 77.79 37.88 -52.52
C GLN A 230 76.52 38.75 -52.53
N ALA A 231 76.58 39.96 -53.08
CA ALA A 231 75.42 40.83 -53.22
C ALA A 231 74.35 40.23 -54.17
N ARG A 232 74.76 39.44 -55.17
CA ARG A 232 73.84 38.68 -56.03
C ARG A 232 73.19 37.52 -55.28
N GLU A 233 73.94 36.78 -54.47
CA GLU A 233 73.42 35.69 -53.63
C GLU A 233 72.44 36.21 -52.57
N GLU A 234 72.77 37.30 -51.87
CA GLU A 234 71.85 37.95 -50.93
C GLU A 234 70.58 38.46 -51.62
N LYS A 235 70.71 39.03 -52.82
CA LYS A 235 69.56 39.46 -53.63
C LYS A 235 68.71 38.27 -54.09
N LYS A 236 69.33 37.14 -54.44
CA LYS A 236 68.63 35.89 -54.77
C LYS A 236 67.85 35.38 -53.54
N LEU A 237 68.49 35.29 -52.37
CA LEU A 237 67.85 34.90 -51.12
C LEU A 237 66.70 35.84 -50.73
N HIS A 238 66.87 37.15 -50.92
CA HIS A 238 65.82 38.14 -50.67
C HIS A 238 64.61 37.93 -51.59
N ASN A 239 64.85 37.63 -52.86
CA ASN A 239 63.80 37.32 -53.83
C ASN A 239 63.11 35.99 -53.52
N GLU A 240 63.87 34.94 -53.18
CA GLU A 240 63.32 33.65 -52.75
C GLU A 240 62.44 33.78 -51.50
N PHE A 241 62.88 34.55 -50.50
CA PHE A 241 62.08 34.83 -49.31
C PHE A 241 60.80 35.60 -49.64
N LYS A 242 60.89 36.58 -50.53
CA LYS A 242 59.72 37.34 -51.01
C LYS A 242 58.73 36.42 -51.74
N ASP A 243 59.22 35.53 -52.59
CA ASP A 243 58.38 34.59 -53.34
C ASP A 243 57.72 33.57 -52.40
N GLN A 244 58.42 33.10 -51.35
CA GLN A 244 57.82 32.26 -50.29
C GLN A 244 56.67 32.98 -49.57
N ILE A 245 56.81 34.26 -49.24
CA ILE A 245 55.74 35.05 -48.62
C ILE A 245 54.55 35.21 -49.57
N VAL A 246 54.79 35.55 -50.84
CA VAL A 246 53.72 35.67 -51.85
C VAL A 246 52.96 34.35 -52.00
N THR A 247 53.68 33.22 -52.00
CA THR A 247 53.10 31.88 -52.07
C THR A 247 52.25 31.57 -50.84
N LEU A 248 52.72 31.87 -49.63
CA LEU A 248 51.99 31.66 -48.37
C LEU A 248 50.74 32.54 -48.25
N LEU A 249 50.75 33.75 -48.82
CA LEU A 249 49.61 34.67 -48.81
C LEU A 249 48.55 34.33 -49.85
N GLY A 250 48.78 33.34 -50.72
CA GLY A 250 47.81 32.83 -51.68
C GLY A 250 47.33 33.88 -52.68
N SER A 251 48.17 34.87 -53.02
CA SER A 251 47.79 35.91 -53.98
C SER A 251 47.79 35.31 -55.39
N ASN A 252 46.65 35.36 -56.07
CA ASN A 252 46.55 34.90 -57.47
C ASN A 252 47.54 35.69 -58.35
N PRO A 253 48.37 35.02 -59.16
CA PRO A 253 49.41 35.67 -59.95
C PRO A 253 48.80 36.24 -61.23
N ILE A 254 48.01 37.31 -61.11
CA ILE A 254 47.58 38.07 -62.29
C ILE A 254 48.29 39.42 -62.25
N VAL A 255 49.48 39.39 -62.85
CA VAL A 255 50.26 40.48 -63.42
C VAL A 255 50.80 41.51 -62.42
N VAL A 256 52.12 41.69 -62.46
CA VAL A 256 53.01 42.52 -61.62
C VAL A 256 53.57 41.75 -60.41
N THR A 257 54.90 41.68 -60.33
CA THR A 257 55.64 41.23 -59.16
C THR A 257 55.22 42.09 -57.97
N PRO A 258 54.54 41.56 -56.94
CA PRO A 258 53.97 42.37 -55.87
C PRO A 258 55.07 43.21 -55.22
N SER A 259 54.89 44.51 -55.10
CA SER A 259 55.81 45.36 -54.35
C SER A 259 55.79 44.98 -52.87
N LYS A 260 56.77 45.43 -52.07
CA LYS A 260 56.76 45.19 -50.62
C LYS A 260 55.49 45.76 -49.98
N GLU A 261 55.05 46.93 -50.44
CA GLU A 261 53.77 47.56 -50.08
C GLU A 261 52.55 46.67 -50.38
N ASP A 262 52.49 46.03 -51.55
CA ASP A 262 51.34 45.16 -51.91
C ASP A 262 51.23 43.94 -51.00
N ILE A 263 52.37 43.36 -50.61
CA ILE A 263 52.46 42.24 -49.65
C ILE A 263 51.97 42.68 -48.27
N VAL A 264 52.43 43.85 -47.79
CA VAL A 264 52.03 44.42 -46.50
C VAL A 264 50.53 44.75 -46.50
N GLU A 265 50.00 45.28 -47.60
CA GLU A 265 48.58 45.58 -47.72
C GLU A 265 47.73 44.31 -47.71
N LYS A 266 48.18 43.23 -48.37
CA LYS A 266 47.48 41.95 -48.33
C LYS A 266 47.46 41.33 -46.93
N ILE A 267 48.56 41.46 -46.18
CA ILE A 267 48.65 41.05 -44.77
C ILE A 267 47.67 41.88 -43.93
N ARG A 268 47.64 43.21 -44.10
CA ARG A 268 46.66 44.07 -43.41
C ARG A 268 45.24 43.65 -43.72
N GLU A 269 44.89 43.41 -44.98
CA GLU A 269 43.56 42.94 -45.39
C GLU A 269 43.19 41.59 -44.73
N LEU A 270 44.13 40.64 -44.68
CA LEU A 270 43.98 39.35 -43.99
C LEU A 270 43.74 39.54 -42.49
N CYS A 271 44.49 40.43 -41.82
CA CYS A 271 44.31 40.75 -40.41
C CYS A 271 42.93 41.36 -40.15
N HIS A 272 42.51 42.37 -40.92
CA HIS A 272 41.18 42.97 -40.78
C HIS A 272 40.05 41.95 -41.03
N ARG A 273 40.21 41.07 -42.03
CA ARG A 273 39.28 39.97 -42.27
C ARG A 273 39.26 38.97 -41.11
N GLY A 274 40.41 38.67 -40.52
CA GLY A 274 40.52 37.83 -39.32
C GLY A 274 39.80 38.43 -38.11
N GLU A 275 40.01 39.73 -37.86
CA GLU A 275 39.32 40.47 -36.80
C GLU A 275 37.81 40.58 -37.05
N SER A 276 37.38 40.79 -38.31
CA SER A 276 35.97 40.76 -38.70
C SER A 276 35.33 39.39 -38.41
N LYS A 277 35.97 38.30 -38.83
CA LYS A 277 35.52 36.93 -38.50
C LYS A 277 35.46 36.70 -36.99
N LYS A 278 36.46 37.18 -36.25
CA LYS A 278 36.49 37.08 -34.78
C LYS A 278 35.31 37.81 -34.13
N ARG A 279 34.96 39.01 -34.61
CA ARG A 279 33.76 39.74 -34.16
C ARG A 279 32.47 38.96 -34.42
N VAL A 280 32.34 38.36 -35.62
CA VAL A 280 31.17 37.53 -35.96
C VAL A 280 31.10 36.27 -35.08
N VAL A 281 32.23 35.61 -34.84
CA VAL A 281 32.29 34.44 -33.94
C VAL A 281 31.86 34.83 -32.52
N SER A 282 32.41 35.91 -31.96
CA SER A 282 32.00 36.38 -30.63
C SER A 282 30.52 36.77 -30.55
N GLN A 283 29.94 37.30 -31.63
CA GLN A 283 28.51 37.58 -31.69
C GLN A 283 27.67 36.30 -31.71
N LEU A 284 28.08 35.29 -32.49
CA LEU A 284 27.41 33.98 -32.51
C LEU A 284 27.56 33.25 -31.17
N GLU A 285 28.73 33.30 -30.53
CA GLU A 285 28.94 32.75 -29.19
C GLU A 285 28.03 33.41 -28.15
N ALA A 286 27.83 34.73 -28.22
CA ALA A 286 26.91 35.45 -27.36
C ALA A 286 25.45 35.06 -27.62
N GLN A 287 25.06 34.91 -28.89
CA GLN A 287 23.71 34.44 -29.26
C GLN A 287 23.46 33.00 -28.80
N ILE A 288 24.44 32.11 -28.96
CA ILE A 288 24.37 30.73 -28.46
C ILE A 288 24.21 30.76 -26.94
N SER A 289 24.99 31.57 -26.23
CA SER A 289 24.89 31.70 -24.77
C SER A 289 23.50 32.17 -24.32
N GLN A 290 22.94 33.19 -24.98
CA GLN A 290 21.57 33.66 -24.72
C GLN A 290 20.53 32.58 -25.00
N LEU A 291 20.63 31.89 -26.14
CA LEU A 291 19.68 30.83 -26.49
C LEU A 291 19.76 29.67 -25.49
N THR A 292 20.96 29.29 -25.05
CA THR A 292 21.15 28.26 -24.01
C THR A 292 20.52 28.69 -22.68
N GLU A 293 20.73 29.93 -22.24
CA GLU A 293 20.11 30.45 -21.01
C GLU A 293 18.57 30.48 -21.11
N THR A 294 18.02 30.89 -22.26
CA THR A 294 16.56 30.86 -22.48
C THR A 294 16.01 29.43 -22.52
N LEU A 295 16.75 28.47 -23.07
CA LEU A 295 16.35 27.07 -23.09
C LEU A 295 16.38 26.47 -21.68
N GLU A 296 17.43 26.74 -20.89
CA GLU A 296 17.55 26.29 -19.51
C GLU A 296 16.40 26.82 -18.65
N THR A 297 16.13 28.13 -18.72
CA THR A 297 15.01 28.74 -17.99
C THR A 297 13.66 28.15 -18.41
N GLN A 298 13.44 27.93 -19.71
CA GLN A 298 12.23 27.29 -20.22
C GLN A 298 12.09 25.84 -19.74
N THR A 299 13.18 25.09 -19.68
CA THR A 299 13.20 23.70 -19.21
C THR A 299 12.83 23.62 -17.73
N VAL A 300 13.37 24.53 -16.90
CA VAL A 300 13.01 24.63 -15.47
C VAL A 300 11.53 24.98 -15.29
N LEU A 301 11.03 25.98 -16.02
CA LEU A 301 9.61 26.36 -15.96
C LEU A 301 8.69 25.19 -16.38
N HIS A 302 9.08 24.42 -17.41
CA HIS A 302 8.33 23.24 -17.83
C HIS A 302 8.34 22.14 -16.76
N GLN A 303 9.50 21.89 -16.12
CA GLN A 303 9.63 20.95 -15.02
C GLN A 303 8.72 21.34 -13.84
N GLU A 304 8.70 22.63 -13.47
CA GLU A 304 7.84 23.15 -12.39
C GLU A 304 6.34 23.07 -12.74
N ALA A 305 5.98 23.37 -13.99
CA ALA A 305 4.61 23.20 -14.48
C ALA A 305 4.17 21.75 -14.41
N LEU A 306 5.02 20.81 -14.81
CA LEU A 306 4.76 19.37 -14.73
C LEU A 306 4.58 18.90 -13.28
N GLN A 307 5.44 19.36 -12.35
CA GLN A 307 5.30 19.05 -10.94
C GLN A 307 4.00 19.61 -10.34
N ARG A 308 3.60 20.81 -10.75
CA ARG A 308 2.35 21.44 -10.32
C ARG A 308 1.13 20.68 -10.86
N ALA A 309 1.17 20.25 -12.11
CA ALA A 309 0.15 19.41 -12.72
C ALA A 309 0.00 18.08 -11.98
N LYS A 310 1.10 17.35 -11.75
CA LYS A 310 1.09 16.09 -10.98
C LYS A 310 0.54 16.26 -9.57
N LYS A 311 0.92 17.33 -8.86
CA LYS A 311 0.34 17.62 -7.53
C LYS A 311 -1.16 17.89 -7.57
N SER A 312 -1.66 18.50 -8.65
CA SER A 312 -3.10 18.74 -8.85
C SER A 312 -3.84 17.46 -9.21
N GLU A 313 -3.26 16.63 -10.08
CA GLU A 313 -3.77 15.33 -10.48
C GLU A 313 -3.95 14.41 -9.27
N ASN A 314 -2.91 14.25 -8.44
CA ASN A 314 -2.98 13.45 -7.22
C ASN A 314 -4.08 13.94 -6.25
N LYS A 315 -4.30 15.26 -6.15
CA LYS A 315 -5.38 15.82 -5.32
C LYS A 315 -6.75 15.48 -5.91
N SER A 316 -6.88 15.56 -7.24
CA SER A 316 -8.12 15.20 -7.93
C SER A 316 -8.44 13.72 -7.75
N GLU A 317 -7.44 12.84 -7.86
CA GLU A 317 -7.58 11.40 -7.61
C GLU A 317 -8.02 11.12 -6.18
N MET A 318 -7.37 11.74 -5.19
CA MET A 318 -7.77 11.60 -3.78
C MET A 318 -9.22 12.05 -3.51
N LEU A 319 -9.64 13.16 -4.13
CA LEU A 319 -11.02 13.66 -4.01
C LEU A 319 -12.00 12.72 -4.71
N HIS A 320 -11.63 12.18 -5.87
CA HIS A 320 -12.44 11.19 -6.59
C HIS A 320 -12.62 9.92 -5.76
N ASP A 321 -11.55 9.40 -5.15
CA ASP A 321 -11.62 8.25 -4.26
C ASP A 321 -12.50 8.50 -3.02
N GLN A 322 -12.42 9.71 -2.44
CA GLN A 322 -13.29 10.11 -1.34
C GLN A 322 -14.75 10.15 -1.77
N LEU A 323 -15.02 10.72 -2.94
CA LEU A 323 -16.36 10.80 -3.51
C LEU A 323 -16.93 9.41 -3.77
N MET A 324 -16.16 8.50 -4.39
CA MET A 324 -16.58 7.12 -4.64
C MET A 324 -16.90 6.35 -3.34
N ARG A 325 -16.14 6.58 -2.27
CA ARG A 325 -16.44 6.00 -0.95
C ARG A 325 -17.75 6.54 -0.38
N LEU A 326 -17.96 7.86 -0.42
CA LEU A 326 -19.18 8.48 0.09
C LEU A 326 -20.41 8.09 -0.73
N GLU A 327 -20.28 7.96 -2.05
CA GLU A 327 -21.35 7.43 -2.91
C GLU A 327 -21.67 5.97 -2.56
N GLY A 328 -20.65 5.15 -2.32
CA GLY A 328 -20.84 3.77 -1.85
C GLY A 328 -21.56 3.69 -0.52
N GLU A 329 -21.18 4.52 0.46
CA GLU A 329 -21.86 4.63 1.76
C GLU A 329 -23.32 5.07 1.59
N LEU A 330 -23.59 6.07 0.74
CA LEU A 330 -24.94 6.56 0.47
C LEU A 330 -25.83 5.46 -0.13
N VAL A 331 -25.34 4.75 -1.15
CA VAL A 331 -26.04 3.64 -1.79
C VAL A 331 -26.30 2.50 -0.79
N SER A 332 -25.31 2.15 0.03
CA SER A 332 -25.50 1.14 1.07
C SER A 332 -26.58 1.56 2.08
N GLY A 333 -26.61 2.85 2.44
CA GLY A 333 -27.63 3.43 3.30
C GLY A 333 -29.03 3.39 2.68
N ASP A 334 -29.18 3.63 1.38
CA ASP A 334 -30.46 3.49 0.66
C ASP A 334 -30.97 2.06 0.68
N VAL A 335 -30.10 1.08 0.37
CA VAL A 335 -30.45 -0.35 0.39
C VAL A 335 -30.92 -0.77 1.78
N MET A 336 -30.22 -0.36 2.84
CA MET A 336 -30.62 -0.67 4.22
C MET A 336 -31.95 -0.02 4.62
N ARG A 337 -32.19 1.23 4.20
CA ARG A 337 -33.49 1.90 4.42
C ARG A 337 -34.62 1.15 3.72
N ASP A 338 -34.41 0.67 2.51
CA ASP A 338 -35.43 -0.06 1.76
C ASP A 338 -35.69 -1.46 2.33
N ALA A 339 -34.64 -2.16 2.80
CA ALA A 339 -34.79 -3.40 3.56
C ALA A 339 -35.61 -3.19 4.83
N TRP A 340 -35.30 -2.14 5.62
CA TRP A 340 -36.07 -1.79 6.82
C TRP A 340 -37.53 -1.42 6.51
N LYS A 341 -37.78 -0.67 5.43
CA LYS A 341 -39.15 -0.37 4.97
C LYS A 341 -39.91 -1.67 4.64
N LEU A 342 -39.27 -2.63 3.98
CA LEU A 342 -39.86 -3.92 3.64
C LEU A 342 -40.21 -4.73 4.90
N GLU A 343 -39.26 -4.85 5.84
CA GLU A 343 -39.50 -5.52 7.13
C GLU A 343 -40.63 -4.85 7.92
N LYS A 344 -40.64 -3.51 7.98
CA LYS A 344 -41.73 -2.75 8.61
C LYS A 344 -43.08 -3.05 7.95
N GLN A 345 -43.14 -3.14 6.63
CA GLN A 345 -44.37 -3.50 5.91
C GLN A 345 -44.81 -4.94 6.21
N GLN A 346 -43.88 -5.89 6.31
CA GLN A 346 -44.20 -7.28 6.68
C GLN A 346 -44.75 -7.36 8.11
N TYR A 347 -44.11 -6.65 9.05
CA TYR A 347 -44.56 -6.57 10.44
C TYR A 347 -45.95 -5.94 10.57
N LEU A 348 -46.21 -4.85 9.83
CA LEU A 348 -47.52 -4.21 9.76
C LEU A 348 -48.60 -5.17 9.26
N LYS A 349 -48.33 -5.90 8.16
CA LYS A 349 -49.26 -6.91 7.64
C LYS A 349 -49.54 -8.03 8.64
N PHE A 350 -48.51 -8.47 9.37
CA PHE A 350 -48.67 -9.47 10.42
C PHE A 350 -49.55 -8.96 11.58
N LEU A 351 -49.32 -7.73 12.02
CA LEU A 351 -50.15 -7.11 13.07
C LEU A 351 -51.60 -6.88 12.63
N ASP A 352 -51.83 -6.52 11.37
CA ASP A 352 -53.19 -6.39 10.82
C ASP A 352 -53.90 -7.76 10.84
N GLN A 353 -53.23 -8.82 10.38
CA GLN A 353 -53.78 -10.19 10.43
C GLN A 353 -54.09 -10.65 11.86
N LEU A 354 -53.21 -10.34 12.81
CA LEU A 354 -53.41 -10.70 14.21
C LEU A 354 -54.58 -9.91 14.83
N SER A 355 -54.71 -8.63 14.48
CA SER A 355 -55.81 -7.77 14.91
C SER A 355 -57.15 -8.31 14.40
N GLU A 356 -57.21 -8.73 13.13
CA GLU A 356 -58.40 -9.36 12.53
C GLU A 356 -58.79 -10.64 13.26
N LYS A 357 -57.83 -11.56 13.49
CA LYS A 357 -58.09 -12.82 14.20
C LYS A 357 -58.55 -12.61 15.64
N MET A 358 -58.11 -11.54 16.30
CA MET A 358 -58.52 -11.18 17.65
C MET A 358 -59.83 -10.37 17.70
N ASN A 359 -60.42 -10.04 16.54
CA ASN A 359 -61.57 -9.15 16.36
C ASN A 359 -61.34 -7.75 16.93
N LEU A 360 -60.15 -7.20 16.71
CA LEU A 360 -59.72 -5.88 17.18
C LEU A 360 -59.72 -4.82 16.07
N ASP A 361 -60.27 -5.08 14.89
CA ASP A 361 -60.12 -4.19 13.71
C ASP A 361 -60.54 -2.74 13.96
N ARG A 362 -61.64 -2.53 14.71
CA ARG A 362 -62.08 -1.18 15.09
C ARG A 362 -61.13 -0.50 16.09
N ILE A 363 -60.64 -1.27 17.07
CA ILE A 363 -59.73 -0.80 18.11
C ILE A 363 -58.34 -0.53 17.50
N ALA A 364 -57.89 -1.34 16.54
CA ALA A 364 -56.62 -1.17 15.85
C ALA A 364 -56.58 0.11 14.98
N VAL A 365 -57.74 0.59 14.51
CA VAL A 365 -57.87 1.88 13.80
C VAL A 365 -57.86 3.06 14.78
N GLU A 366 -58.53 2.94 15.92
CA GLU A 366 -58.64 4.02 16.92
C GLU A 366 -57.37 4.23 17.75
N VAL A 367 -56.67 3.15 18.13
CA VAL A 367 -55.54 3.21 19.07
C VAL A 367 -54.20 3.46 18.33
N GLY A 368 -54.18 3.35 17.00
CA GLY A 368 -52.98 3.61 16.18
C GLY A 368 -51.89 2.54 16.30
N PHE A 369 -50.92 2.54 15.38
CA PHE A 369 -49.90 1.47 15.28
C PHE A 369 -49.15 1.21 16.59
N ASP A 370 -48.75 2.28 17.28
CA ASP A 370 -47.87 2.21 18.45
C ASP A 370 -48.46 1.41 19.62
N MET A 371 -49.79 1.35 19.71
CA MET A 371 -50.50 0.69 20.81
C MET A 371 -51.28 -0.56 20.37
N ARG A 372 -51.19 -0.94 19.08
CA ARG A 372 -51.86 -2.16 18.55
C ARG A 372 -51.38 -3.42 19.24
N LEU A 373 -50.08 -3.51 19.53
CA LEU A 373 -49.52 -4.67 20.22
C LEU A 373 -50.09 -4.80 21.64
N ASP A 374 -50.18 -3.69 22.37
CA ASP A 374 -50.76 -3.67 23.73
C ASP A 374 -52.24 -4.04 23.73
N ALA A 375 -52.99 -3.57 22.72
CA ALA A 375 -54.39 -3.94 22.53
C ALA A 375 -54.55 -5.46 22.27
N VAL A 376 -53.67 -6.04 21.45
CA VAL A 376 -53.65 -7.50 21.19
C VAL A 376 -53.29 -8.28 22.45
N LEU A 377 -52.29 -7.84 23.22
CA LEU A 377 -51.89 -8.47 24.47
C LEU A 377 -53.03 -8.44 25.50
N ALA A 378 -53.65 -7.28 25.71
CA ALA A 378 -54.79 -7.15 26.62
C ALA A 378 -55.96 -8.06 26.21
N ARG A 379 -56.21 -8.21 24.90
CA ARG A 379 -57.24 -9.12 24.39
C ARG A 379 -56.90 -10.59 24.64
N ALA A 380 -55.64 -10.99 24.44
CA ALA A 380 -55.19 -12.36 24.73
C ALA A 380 -55.37 -12.69 26.22
N GLU A 381 -55.00 -11.77 27.12
CA GLU A 381 -55.21 -11.93 28.56
C GLU A 381 -56.69 -12.07 28.93
N GLN A 382 -57.56 -11.28 28.29
CA GLN A 382 -59.01 -11.40 28.45
C GLN A 382 -59.53 -12.78 28.02
N LEU A 383 -59.10 -13.28 26.86
CA LEU A 383 -59.50 -14.60 26.37
C LEU A 383 -59.05 -15.72 27.31
N ILE A 384 -57.81 -15.66 27.81
CA ILE A 384 -57.29 -16.62 28.79
C ILE A 384 -58.12 -16.61 30.08
N LYS A 385 -58.54 -15.42 30.54
CA LYS A 385 -59.40 -15.28 31.72
C LYS A 385 -60.77 -15.92 31.49
N LEU A 386 -61.39 -15.67 30.34
CA LEU A 386 -62.68 -16.27 29.97
C LEU A 386 -62.60 -17.80 29.87
N GLU A 387 -61.53 -18.35 29.30
CA GLU A 387 -61.30 -19.80 29.27
C GLU A 387 -61.13 -20.39 30.69
N ARG A 388 -60.42 -19.69 31.58
CA ARG A 388 -60.27 -20.12 32.97
C ARG A 388 -61.59 -20.14 33.73
N ASP A 389 -62.41 -19.11 33.54
CA ASP A 389 -63.70 -18.98 34.20
C ASP A 389 -64.67 -20.06 33.69
N THR A 390 -64.76 -20.26 32.37
CA THR A 390 -65.58 -21.34 31.78
C THR A 390 -65.12 -22.74 32.19
N LEU A 391 -63.82 -22.99 32.31
CA LEU A 391 -63.29 -24.25 32.85
C LEU A 391 -63.69 -24.46 34.31
N THR A 392 -63.70 -23.40 35.10
CA THR A 392 -64.11 -23.43 36.50
C THR A 392 -65.60 -23.76 36.62
N ASP A 393 -66.44 -23.14 35.80
CA ASP A 393 -67.87 -23.44 35.72
C ASP A 393 -68.12 -24.87 35.25
N ASN A 394 -67.41 -25.34 34.24
CA ASN A 394 -67.47 -26.74 33.78
C ASN A 394 -67.06 -27.70 34.90
N LYS A 395 -66.01 -27.38 35.68
CA LYS A 395 -65.60 -28.17 36.85
C LYS A 395 -66.70 -28.22 37.91
N ILE A 396 -67.40 -27.11 38.14
CA ILE A 396 -68.56 -27.05 39.05
C ILE A 396 -69.71 -27.90 38.49
N MET A 397 -70.02 -27.80 37.21
CA MET A 397 -71.07 -28.59 36.54
C MET A 397 -70.75 -30.08 36.62
N VAL A 398 -69.51 -30.50 36.34
CA VAL A 398 -69.07 -31.90 36.46
C VAL A 398 -69.25 -32.40 37.89
N ARG A 399 -68.86 -31.62 38.90
CA ARG A 399 -69.08 -31.99 40.32
C ARG A 399 -70.58 -32.14 40.63
N ASN A 400 -71.42 -31.24 40.11
CA ASN A 400 -72.87 -31.33 40.31
C ASN A 400 -73.48 -32.56 39.61
N LEU A 401 -73.04 -32.87 38.38
CA LEU A 401 -73.45 -34.06 37.64
C LEU A 401 -72.98 -35.33 38.33
N GLN A 402 -71.75 -35.38 38.85
CA GLN A 402 -71.24 -36.50 39.63
C GLN A 402 -72.10 -36.78 40.87
N ARG A 403 -72.54 -35.72 41.59
CA ARG A 403 -73.48 -35.89 42.71
C ARG A 403 -74.81 -36.48 42.24
N LYS A 404 -75.40 -35.94 41.15
CA LYS A 404 -76.65 -36.47 40.57
C LYS A 404 -76.52 -37.94 40.15
N VAL A 405 -75.41 -38.31 39.50
CA VAL A 405 -75.13 -39.69 39.09
C VAL A 405 -74.99 -40.59 40.30
N LYS A 406 -74.30 -40.15 41.36
CA LYS A 406 -74.19 -40.92 42.62
C LYS A 406 -75.58 -41.18 43.22
N THR A 407 -76.43 -40.17 43.32
CA THR A 407 -77.80 -40.32 43.82
C THR A 407 -78.64 -41.25 42.93
N GLN A 408 -78.51 -41.14 41.61
CA GLN A 408 -79.22 -42.03 40.68
C GLN A 408 -78.73 -43.48 40.76
N LYS A 409 -77.43 -43.71 40.95
CA LYS A 409 -76.87 -45.05 41.17
C LYS A 409 -77.40 -45.67 42.44
N GLU A 410 -77.43 -44.93 43.55
CA GLU A 410 -78.02 -45.39 44.82
C GLU A 410 -79.53 -45.71 44.67
N GLN A 411 -80.27 -44.94 43.87
CA GLN A 411 -81.67 -45.24 43.55
C GLN A 411 -81.83 -46.48 42.66
N LEU A 412 -80.92 -46.68 41.69
CA LEU A 412 -80.93 -47.84 40.81
C LEU A 412 -80.59 -49.10 41.60
N GLU A 413 -79.56 -49.09 42.44
CA GLU A 413 -79.18 -50.24 43.29
C GLU A 413 -80.33 -50.65 44.22
N ASN A 414 -81.08 -49.69 44.80
CA ASN A 414 -82.28 -49.99 45.58
C ASN A 414 -83.40 -50.64 44.75
N LYS A 415 -83.58 -50.21 43.49
CA LYS A 415 -84.55 -50.83 42.55
C LYS A 415 -84.04 -52.17 42.00
N GLU A 416 -82.74 -52.32 41.81
CA GLU A 416 -82.07 -53.54 41.37
C GLU A 416 -82.11 -54.62 42.45
N LEU A 417 -82.04 -54.25 43.73
CA LEU A 417 -82.37 -55.14 44.86
C LEU A 417 -83.84 -55.61 44.82
N HIS A 418 -84.75 -54.78 44.32
CA HIS A 418 -86.17 -55.13 44.13
C HIS A 418 -86.43 -56.00 42.89
N VAL A 419 -85.64 -55.84 41.83
CA VAL A 419 -85.73 -56.61 40.57
C VAL A 419 -84.90 -57.91 40.61
N LYS A 420 -83.77 -57.96 41.35
CA LYS A 420 -82.99 -59.20 41.63
C LYS A 420 -83.79 -60.24 42.42
N LEU A 421 -84.85 -59.83 43.11
CA LEU A 421 -85.82 -60.74 43.72
C LEU A 421 -86.78 -61.38 42.69
N LEU A 422 -86.90 -60.82 41.48
CA LEU A 422 -87.91 -61.20 40.49
C LEU A 422 -87.39 -61.69 39.13
N GLN A 423 -86.10 -61.60 38.79
CA GLN A 423 -85.62 -61.89 37.42
C GLN A 423 -84.29 -62.65 37.34
N VAL A 424 -84.23 -63.88 37.87
CA VAL A 424 -83.04 -64.76 37.74
C VAL A 424 -83.17 -65.82 36.62
N ARG A 425 -84.26 -65.88 35.82
CA ARG A 425 -84.54 -67.11 35.03
C ARG A 425 -84.41 -67.14 33.50
N THR A 426 -84.06 -66.09 32.74
CA THR A 426 -84.09 -66.23 31.25
C THR A 426 -83.24 -65.26 30.39
N ALA A 427 -82.13 -64.67 30.86
CA ALA A 427 -81.38 -63.66 30.06
C ALA A 427 -79.91 -64.01 29.68
N LEU A 428 -79.29 -65.05 30.24
CA LEU A 428 -77.82 -65.24 30.11
C LEU A 428 -77.32 -65.85 28.79
N ALA A 429 -78.21 -66.27 27.88
CA ALA A 429 -77.82 -66.89 26.61
C ALA A 429 -77.81 -65.91 25.42
N VAL A 430 -78.77 -64.97 25.34
CA VAL A 430 -78.83 -63.95 24.26
C VAL A 430 -77.84 -62.81 24.51
N GLU A 431 -77.62 -62.45 25.78
CA GLU A 431 -76.61 -61.44 26.18
C GLU A 431 -75.18 -61.84 25.79
N ARG A 432 -74.87 -63.15 25.71
CA ARG A 432 -73.53 -63.64 25.32
C ARG A 432 -73.22 -63.34 23.85
N ASP A 433 -74.17 -63.54 22.95
CA ASP A 433 -73.93 -63.34 21.50
C ASP A 433 -73.99 -61.85 21.11
N GLU A 434 -74.79 -61.03 21.78
CA GLU A 434 -74.75 -59.57 21.67
C GLU A 434 -73.47 -58.96 22.27
N ALA A 435 -72.98 -59.49 23.40
CA ALA A 435 -71.68 -59.12 23.98
C ALA A 435 -70.51 -59.47 23.05
N ASN A 436 -70.57 -60.61 22.35
CA ASN A 436 -69.54 -61.02 21.39
C ASN A 436 -69.52 -60.14 20.12
N LEU A 437 -70.70 -59.73 19.61
CA LEU A 437 -70.80 -58.81 18.48
C LEU A 437 -70.33 -57.39 18.83
N THR A 438 -70.62 -56.91 20.04
CA THR A 438 -70.13 -55.62 20.54
C THR A 438 -68.63 -55.66 20.81
N LEU A 439 -68.09 -56.75 21.36
CA LEU A 439 -66.64 -56.99 21.50
C LEU A 439 -65.93 -56.91 20.15
N ARG A 440 -66.46 -57.56 19.09
CA ARG A 440 -65.85 -57.49 17.75
C ARG A 440 -65.89 -56.08 17.15
N LYS A 441 -66.96 -55.30 17.40
CA LYS A 441 -67.05 -53.89 16.96
C LYS A 441 -66.08 -52.99 17.73
N LEU A 442 -65.95 -53.20 19.04
CA LEU A 442 -65.00 -52.49 19.89
C LEU A 442 -63.57 -52.85 19.51
N GLN A 443 -63.26 -54.13 19.24
CA GLN A 443 -61.95 -54.56 18.77
C GLN A 443 -61.55 -53.84 17.47
N LYS A 444 -62.44 -53.77 16.47
CA LYS A 444 -62.17 -53.01 15.25
C LYS A 444 -61.97 -51.51 15.49
N LYS A 445 -62.61 -50.93 16.50
CA LYS A 445 -62.37 -49.53 16.90
C LYS A 445 -61.02 -49.40 17.60
N THR A 446 -60.65 -50.34 18.45
CA THR A 446 -59.33 -50.42 19.08
C THR A 446 -58.24 -50.52 18.02
N ASP A 447 -58.40 -51.40 17.02
CA ASP A 447 -57.42 -51.55 15.94
C ASP A 447 -57.27 -50.26 15.11
N ARG A 448 -58.37 -49.54 14.84
CA ARG A 448 -58.33 -48.23 14.17
C ARG A 448 -57.61 -47.17 15.01
N LEU A 449 -57.95 -47.07 16.29
CA LEU A 449 -57.31 -46.14 17.21
C LEU A 449 -55.82 -46.48 17.41
N GLN A 450 -55.46 -47.77 17.38
CA GLN A 450 -54.07 -48.23 17.44
C GLN A 450 -53.27 -47.78 16.21
N ASN A 451 -53.86 -47.85 15.01
CA ASN A 451 -53.25 -47.38 13.77
C ASN A 451 -53.16 -45.84 13.70
N GLU A 452 -54.19 -45.13 14.17
CA GLU A 452 -54.13 -43.66 14.29
C GLU A 452 -53.05 -43.24 15.29
N LEU A 453 -52.91 -43.98 16.40
CA LEU A 453 -51.85 -43.76 17.38
C LEU A 453 -50.45 -44.06 16.80
N SER A 454 -50.30 -45.10 15.96
CA SER A 454 -49.01 -45.38 15.32
C SER A 454 -48.62 -44.30 14.31
N LEU A 455 -49.56 -43.84 13.48
CA LEU A 455 -49.35 -42.72 12.56
C LEU A 455 -49.04 -41.41 13.31
N ALA A 456 -49.73 -41.15 14.43
CA ALA A 456 -49.45 -40.00 15.29
C ALA A 456 -48.05 -40.10 15.93
N ARG A 457 -47.57 -41.31 16.26
CA ARG A 457 -46.21 -41.54 16.75
C ARG A 457 -45.16 -41.31 15.66
N GLU A 458 -45.39 -41.82 14.46
CA GLU A 458 -44.50 -41.64 13.29
C GLU A 458 -44.37 -40.15 12.92
N THR A 459 -45.49 -39.42 12.88
CA THR A 459 -45.45 -37.97 12.63
C THR A 459 -44.77 -37.20 13.76
N ASN A 460 -44.91 -37.62 15.01
CA ASN A 460 -44.20 -37.02 16.14
C ASN A 460 -42.68 -37.27 16.05
N THR A 461 -42.26 -38.46 15.63
CA THR A 461 -40.84 -38.75 15.38
C THR A 461 -40.28 -37.91 14.22
N ASP A 462 -41.03 -37.75 13.14
CA ASP A 462 -40.64 -36.90 12.01
C ASP A 462 -40.49 -35.42 12.42
N LEU A 463 -41.44 -34.92 13.21
CA LEU A 463 -41.37 -33.56 13.75
C LEU A 463 -40.19 -33.36 14.70
N LYS A 464 -39.82 -34.39 15.49
CA LYS A 464 -38.63 -34.36 16.35
C LYS A 464 -37.34 -34.31 15.53
N VAL A 465 -37.24 -35.06 14.43
CA VAL A 465 -36.10 -34.99 13.52
C VAL A 465 -35.99 -33.59 12.91
N LYS A 466 -37.09 -33.05 12.36
CA LYS A 466 -37.11 -31.68 11.82
C LYS A 466 -36.76 -30.62 12.86
N LEU A 467 -37.19 -30.81 14.11
CA LEU A 467 -36.84 -29.92 15.21
C LEU A 467 -35.33 -30.01 15.54
N ALA A 468 -34.75 -31.21 15.50
CA ALA A 468 -33.31 -31.39 15.66
C ALA A 468 -32.51 -30.69 14.54
N ASP A 469 -32.93 -30.86 13.28
CA ASP A 469 -32.32 -30.18 12.12
C ASP A 469 -32.41 -28.65 12.25
N THR A 470 -33.56 -28.14 12.70
CA THR A 470 -33.77 -26.70 12.95
C THR A 470 -32.85 -26.19 14.07
N ASN A 471 -32.66 -26.98 15.12
CA ASN A 471 -31.74 -26.63 16.20
C ASN A 471 -30.27 -26.63 15.71
N GLU A 472 -29.89 -27.56 14.84
CA GLU A 472 -28.55 -27.58 14.23
C GLU A 472 -28.32 -26.33 13.36
N LEU A 473 -29.31 -25.94 12.55
CA LEU A 473 -29.25 -24.70 11.76
C LEU A 473 -29.16 -23.46 12.67
N LYS A 474 -29.89 -23.43 13.79
CA LYS A 474 -29.82 -22.35 14.76
C LYS A 474 -28.44 -22.27 15.43
N ILE A 475 -27.83 -23.41 15.76
CA ILE A 475 -26.46 -23.46 16.29
C ILE A 475 -25.47 -22.89 15.27
N LYS A 476 -25.55 -23.33 14.02
CA LYS A 476 -24.71 -22.81 12.92
C LYS A 476 -24.87 -21.30 12.71
N ALA A 477 -26.10 -20.79 12.80
CA ALA A 477 -26.37 -19.35 12.73
C ALA A 477 -25.71 -18.59 13.90
N LEU A 478 -25.83 -19.09 15.13
CA LEU A 478 -25.19 -18.48 16.30
C LEU A 478 -23.65 -18.51 16.23
N GLU A 479 -23.06 -19.56 15.64
CA GLU A 479 -21.63 -19.63 15.38
C GLU A 479 -21.19 -18.61 14.32
N GLN A 480 -21.97 -18.46 13.24
CA GLN A 480 -21.73 -17.41 12.25
C GLN A 480 -21.81 -16.01 12.88
N ASP A 481 -22.81 -15.74 13.72
CA ASP A 481 -22.94 -14.46 14.42
C ASP A 481 -21.71 -14.15 15.30
N LYS A 482 -21.17 -15.16 16.02
CA LYS A 482 -19.93 -15.00 16.80
C LYS A 482 -18.74 -14.64 15.92
N THR A 483 -18.57 -15.31 14.78
CA THR A 483 -17.48 -15.00 13.85
C THR A 483 -17.60 -13.59 13.27
N ILE A 484 -18.82 -13.13 12.97
CA ILE A 484 -19.09 -11.76 12.51
C ILE A 484 -18.74 -10.75 13.61
N GLU A 485 -19.07 -11.04 14.87
CA GLU A 485 -18.75 -10.17 15.99
C GLU A 485 -17.23 -10.06 16.24
N GLU A 486 -16.50 -11.17 16.12
CA GLU A 486 -15.04 -11.19 16.22
C GLU A 486 -14.37 -10.41 15.09
N LEU A 487 -14.83 -10.60 13.85
CA LEU A 487 -14.37 -9.84 12.69
C LEU A 487 -14.66 -8.35 12.86
N SER A 488 -15.85 -7.99 13.35
CA SER A 488 -16.23 -6.59 13.61
C SER A 488 -15.33 -5.94 14.67
N LYS A 489 -15.01 -6.66 15.76
CA LYS A 489 -14.05 -6.18 16.78
C LYS A 489 -12.64 -6.01 16.21
N SER A 490 -12.22 -6.89 15.31
CA SER A 490 -10.92 -6.78 14.65
C SER A 490 -10.85 -5.58 13.70
N GLN A 491 -11.93 -5.32 12.95
CA GLN A 491 -12.09 -4.17 12.07
C GLN A 491 -12.04 -2.86 12.86
N GLU A 492 -12.77 -2.77 13.97
CA GLU A 492 -12.76 -1.58 14.83
C GLU A 492 -11.36 -1.28 15.40
N LYS A 493 -10.60 -2.32 15.79
CA LYS A 493 -9.20 -2.17 16.21
C LYS A 493 -8.32 -1.65 15.07
N LEU A 494 -8.50 -2.18 13.86
CA LEU A 494 -7.76 -1.75 12.68
C LEU A 494 -8.03 -0.28 12.34
N GLU A 495 -9.30 0.13 12.43
CA GLU A 495 -9.74 1.50 12.18
C GLU A 495 -9.18 2.48 13.22
N LYS A 496 -9.12 2.09 14.50
CA LYS A 496 -8.43 2.85 15.56
C LYS A 496 -6.93 3.00 15.30
N MET A 497 -6.28 1.98 14.73
CA MET A 497 -4.86 2.09 14.35
C MET A 497 -4.68 2.99 13.12
N LYS A 498 -5.55 2.85 12.11
CA LYS A 498 -5.56 3.71 10.90
C LYS A 498 -5.71 5.18 11.27
N THR A 499 -6.71 5.52 12.08
CA THR A 499 -6.94 6.92 12.51
C THR A 499 -5.77 7.49 13.34
N LYS A 500 -5.07 6.66 14.13
CA LYS A 500 -3.83 7.08 14.82
C LYS A 500 -2.69 7.34 13.84
N ALA A 501 -2.51 6.47 12.84
CA ALA A 501 -1.49 6.64 11.81
C ALA A 501 -1.76 7.89 10.94
N GLU A 502 -3.01 8.14 10.57
CA GLU A 502 -3.42 9.35 9.83
C GLU A 502 -3.16 10.64 10.62
N LYS A 503 -3.43 10.63 11.93
CA LYS A 503 -3.09 11.75 12.82
C LYS A 503 -1.58 11.99 12.92
N GLN A 504 -0.77 10.93 12.97
CA GLN A 504 0.69 11.06 12.95
C GLN A 504 1.19 11.59 11.61
N LEU A 505 0.65 11.08 10.50
CA LEU A 505 1.01 11.51 9.16
C LEU A 505 0.69 13.00 8.93
N THR A 506 -0.49 13.45 9.36
CA THR A 506 -0.88 14.86 9.27
C THR A 506 -0.01 15.77 10.15
N SER A 507 0.39 15.31 11.35
CA SER A 507 1.38 16.02 12.19
C SER A 507 2.72 16.18 11.47
N VAL A 508 3.28 15.07 10.96
CA VAL A 508 4.57 15.08 10.25
C VAL A 508 4.51 15.93 8.98
N GLN A 509 3.40 15.88 8.23
CA GLN A 509 3.18 16.76 7.08
C GLN A 509 3.17 18.24 7.46
N SER A 510 2.52 18.59 8.59
CA SER A 510 2.50 19.97 9.07
C SER A 510 3.89 20.46 9.51
N GLU A 511 4.66 19.61 10.20
CA GLU A 511 6.04 19.89 10.60
C GLU A 511 6.96 20.07 9.38
N LEU A 512 6.80 19.20 8.37
CA LEU A 512 7.53 19.31 7.12
C LEU A 512 7.22 20.62 6.39
N HIS A 513 5.96 21.04 6.34
CA HIS A 513 5.57 22.32 5.73
C HIS A 513 6.12 23.53 6.49
N VAL A 514 6.19 23.47 7.82
CA VAL A 514 6.85 24.51 8.63
C VAL A 514 8.34 24.57 8.26
N ARG A 515 9.03 23.42 8.25
CA ARG A 515 10.45 23.34 7.90
C ARG A 515 10.75 23.78 6.48
N GLU A 516 9.88 23.45 5.52
CA GLU A 516 10.02 23.91 4.14
C GLU A 516 9.89 25.44 4.04
N ARG A 517 8.95 26.05 4.79
CA ARG A 517 8.82 27.51 4.85
C ARG A 517 10.05 28.17 5.50
N GLU A 518 10.52 27.64 6.62
CA GLU A 518 11.73 28.14 7.29
C GLU A 518 12.97 28.04 6.39
N ALA A 519 13.12 26.93 5.66
CA ALA A 519 14.22 26.74 4.71
C ALA A 519 14.16 27.75 3.55
N LYS A 520 12.95 28.02 3.01
CA LYS A 520 12.75 29.04 1.97
C LYS A 520 13.07 30.45 2.49
N GLU A 521 12.60 30.79 3.68
CA GLU A 521 12.88 32.09 4.29
C GLU A 521 14.38 32.29 4.54
N ASN A 522 15.06 31.26 5.06
CA ASN A 522 16.51 31.30 5.27
C ASN A 522 17.28 31.42 3.95
N LYS A 523 16.82 30.74 2.89
CA LYS A 523 17.39 30.89 1.54
C LYS A 523 17.24 32.33 1.04
N GLU A 524 16.07 32.95 1.21
CA GLU A 524 15.84 34.34 0.80
C GLU A 524 16.70 35.32 1.61
N LYS A 525 16.81 35.11 2.93
CA LYS A 525 17.72 35.88 3.80
C LYS A 525 19.17 35.77 3.34
N ALA A 526 19.65 34.56 3.03
CA ALA A 526 21.00 34.34 2.54
C ALA A 526 21.22 35.01 1.18
N LYS A 527 20.23 34.99 0.29
CA LYS A 527 20.26 35.69 -1.00
C LYS A 527 20.36 37.20 -0.81
N HIS A 528 19.55 37.80 0.05
CA HIS A 528 19.63 39.23 0.37
C HIS A 528 20.98 39.63 0.99
N LEU A 529 21.53 38.82 1.90
CA LEU A 529 22.86 39.03 2.45
C LEU A 529 23.94 38.99 1.36
N LEU A 530 23.88 38.01 0.46
CA LEU A 530 24.82 37.91 -0.66
C LEU A 530 24.72 39.12 -1.60
N GLU A 531 23.50 39.59 -1.88
CA GLU A 531 23.23 40.76 -2.71
C GLU A 531 23.75 42.06 -2.05
N SER A 532 23.60 42.20 -0.73
CA SER A 532 24.21 43.28 0.05
C SER A 532 25.75 43.24 -0.02
N VAL A 533 26.35 42.07 0.20
CA VAL A 533 27.82 41.92 0.16
C VAL A 533 28.36 42.17 -1.24
N THR A 534 27.65 41.75 -2.29
CA THR A 534 28.06 42.00 -3.69
C THR A 534 27.91 43.47 -4.07
N THR A 535 26.87 44.17 -3.60
CA THR A 535 26.73 45.63 -3.80
C THR A 535 27.81 46.41 -3.06
N GLU A 536 28.15 46.04 -1.81
CA GLU A 536 29.28 46.60 -1.09
C GLU A 536 30.62 46.32 -1.78
N ALA A 537 30.84 45.10 -2.28
CA ALA A 537 32.07 44.73 -2.99
C ALA A 537 32.23 45.49 -4.31
N THR A 538 31.15 45.71 -5.06
CA THR A 538 31.17 46.51 -6.29
C THR A 538 31.40 47.99 -5.99
N ALA A 539 30.80 48.54 -4.94
CA ALA A 539 31.08 49.89 -4.46
C ALA A 539 32.55 50.05 -4.04
N LEU A 540 33.08 49.13 -3.24
CA LEU A 540 34.49 49.12 -2.83
C LEU A 540 35.42 49.03 -4.04
N LYS A 541 35.13 48.16 -5.00
CA LYS A 541 35.88 48.06 -6.26
C LYS A 541 35.89 49.38 -7.03
N SER A 542 34.75 50.06 -7.13
CA SER A 542 34.66 51.37 -7.78
C SER A 542 35.48 52.44 -7.04
N THR A 543 35.38 52.50 -5.71
CA THR A 543 36.20 53.44 -4.91
C THR A 543 37.69 53.15 -5.03
N LEU A 544 38.09 51.88 -5.10
CA LEU A 544 39.47 51.47 -5.31
C LEU A 544 39.97 51.92 -6.70
N GLU A 545 39.18 51.70 -7.75
CA GLU A 545 39.51 52.18 -9.10
C GLU A 545 39.68 53.71 -9.15
N GLU A 546 38.83 54.45 -8.42
CA GLU A 546 39.02 55.90 -8.29
C GLU A 546 40.30 56.27 -7.55
N VAL A 547 40.63 55.59 -6.45
CA VAL A 547 41.88 55.81 -5.71
C VAL A 547 43.08 55.50 -6.60
N MET A 548 43.06 54.40 -7.34
CA MET A 548 44.12 54.07 -8.31
C MET A 548 44.26 55.13 -9.40
N LYS A 549 43.15 55.71 -9.89
CA LYS A 549 43.19 56.83 -10.85
C LYS A 549 43.83 58.07 -10.21
N ARG A 550 43.45 58.42 -8.98
CA ARG A 550 44.04 59.56 -8.22
C ARG A 550 45.52 59.33 -7.94
N GLU A 551 45.90 58.13 -7.53
CA GLU A 551 47.29 57.72 -7.32
C GLU A 551 48.11 57.86 -8.60
N LYS A 552 47.59 57.36 -9.73
CA LYS A 552 48.24 57.52 -11.03
C LYS A 552 48.41 59.00 -11.41
N GLN A 553 47.38 59.82 -11.20
CA GLN A 553 47.46 61.27 -11.43
C GLN A 553 48.54 61.92 -10.54
N LEU A 554 48.61 61.55 -9.26
CA LEU A 554 49.64 62.03 -8.34
C LEU A 554 51.05 61.57 -8.74
N ALA A 555 51.20 60.31 -9.16
CA ALA A 555 52.46 59.77 -9.67
C ALA A 555 52.90 60.48 -10.97
N ASP A 556 51.96 60.76 -11.88
CA ASP A 556 52.19 61.53 -13.09
C ASP A 556 52.59 62.98 -12.78
N PHE A 557 51.88 63.63 -11.85
CA PHE A 557 52.21 64.98 -11.38
C PHE A 557 53.61 65.02 -10.74
N ARG A 558 53.91 64.08 -9.85
CA ARG A 558 55.23 63.90 -9.23
C ARG A 558 56.32 63.74 -10.29
N ARG A 559 56.08 62.92 -11.31
CA ARG A 559 57.02 62.72 -12.43
C ARG A 559 57.25 64.00 -13.24
N VAL A 560 56.21 64.81 -13.47
CA VAL A 560 56.32 66.10 -14.18
C VAL A 560 57.13 67.10 -13.35
N ILE A 561 56.83 67.26 -12.06
CA ILE A 561 57.59 68.15 -11.18
C ILE A 561 59.05 67.71 -11.07
N SER A 562 59.31 66.41 -10.88
CA SER A 562 60.69 65.90 -10.83
C SER A 562 61.48 66.19 -12.12
N ARG A 563 60.84 66.12 -13.30
CA ARG A 563 61.44 66.58 -14.57
C ARG A 563 61.76 68.07 -14.54
N MET A 564 60.80 68.90 -14.15
CA MET A 564 60.95 70.36 -14.11
C MET A 564 62.07 70.80 -13.16
N LEU A 565 62.29 70.05 -12.07
CA LEU A 565 63.33 70.30 -11.08
C LEU A 565 64.71 69.69 -11.44
N GLY A 566 64.83 69.02 -12.59
CA GLY A 566 66.08 68.34 -13.01
C GLY A 566 66.49 67.21 -12.06
N LEU A 567 65.53 66.55 -11.42
CA LEU A 567 65.75 65.35 -10.59
C LEU A 567 65.78 64.12 -11.51
N ASN A 568 66.68 63.17 -11.25
CA ASN A 568 66.90 62.03 -12.14
C ASN A 568 65.80 60.96 -11.93
N ILE A 569 64.92 60.79 -12.92
CA ILE A 569 63.66 60.00 -12.83
C ILE A 569 63.91 58.49 -12.93
N SER A 570 65.14 58.07 -13.25
CA SER A 570 65.52 56.66 -13.41
C SER A 570 65.65 55.87 -12.10
N THR A 571 65.54 56.55 -10.95
CA THR A 571 65.56 55.91 -9.63
C THR A 571 64.14 55.70 -9.11
N VAL A 572 63.79 54.45 -8.84
CA VAL A 572 62.42 53.98 -8.56
C VAL A 572 61.83 54.50 -7.22
N ALA A 573 62.59 55.23 -6.42
CA ALA A 573 62.11 55.81 -5.17
C ALA A 573 62.79 57.15 -4.89
N LEU A 574 62.23 58.25 -5.40
CA LEU A 574 62.73 59.61 -5.16
C LEU A 574 61.92 60.24 -4.03
N PRO A 575 62.36 60.27 -2.76
CA PRO A 575 61.51 60.62 -1.62
C PRO A 575 60.84 62.00 -1.74
N ASP A 576 59.60 62.12 -1.25
CA ASP A 576 58.80 63.36 -1.40
C ASP A 576 59.50 64.60 -0.81
N TYR A 577 60.27 64.40 0.26
CA TYR A 577 61.01 65.50 0.90
C TYR A 577 62.10 66.10 -0.01
N GLU A 578 62.71 65.35 -0.94
CA GLU A 578 63.74 65.89 -1.85
C GLU A 578 63.13 66.83 -2.90
N ILE A 579 61.94 66.48 -3.40
CA ILE A 579 61.16 67.32 -4.32
C ILE A 579 60.74 68.61 -3.60
N VAL A 580 60.21 68.47 -2.38
CA VAL A 580 59.78 69.59 -1.54
C VAL A 580 60.97 70.51 -1.23
N THR A 581 62.13 69.96 -0.82
CA THR A 581 63.32 70.77 -0.50
C THR A 581 63.83 71.56 -1.71
N ARG A 582 63.78 71.00 -2.93
CA ARG A 582 64.16 71.74 -4.16
C ARG A 582 63.13 72.81 -4.55
N LEU A 583 61.84 72.52 -4.40
CA LEU A 583 60.79 73.52 -4.62
C LEU A 583 60.88 74.67 -3.62
N GLU A 584 61.10 74.35 -2.34
CA GLU A 584 61.35 75.34 -1.29
C GLU A 584 62.59 76.15 -1.64
N GLY A 585 63.69 75.54 -2.10
CA GLY A 585 64.87 76.27 -2.58
C GLY A 585 64.58 77.24 -3.73
N LEU A 586 63.72 76.86 -4.69
CA LEU A 586 63.26 77.74 -5.79
C LEU A 586 62.33 78.86 -5.29
N ILE A 587 61.42 78.56 -4.37
CA ILE A 587 60.50 79.55 -3.78
C ILE A 587 61.29 80.55 -2.93
N HIS A 588 62.24 80.10 -2.12
CA HIS A 588 63.10 80.96 -1.31
C HIS A 588 64.02 81.83 -2.19
N SER A 589 64.53 81.29 -3.30
CA SER A 589 65.30 82.09 -4.27
C SER A 589 64.44 83.11 -5.04
N HIS A 590 63.14 82.89 -5.20
CA HIS A 590 62.20 83.91 -5.70
C HIS A 590 61.69 84.88 -4.61
N GLN A 591 61.58 84.48 -3.34
CA GLN A 591 61.18 85.35 -2.23
C GLN A 591 62.24 86.41 -1.88
N HIS A 592 63.52 86.19 -2.23
CA HIS A 592 64.55 87.22 -2.11
C HIS A 592 64.54 88.27 -3.24
N LEU A 593 63.65 88.16 -4.23
CA LEU A 593 63.54 89.10 -5.36
C LEU A 593 62.17 89.78 -5.50
N CYS A 594 61.20 89.52 -4.60
CA CYS A 594 59.89 90.15 -4.69
C CYS A 594 59.36 90.60 -3.32
N SER A 595 59.66 91.86 -2.98
CA SER A 595 59.04 92.62 -1.89
C SER A 595 57.52 92.75 -2.09
N PRO A 596 56.70 92.71 -1.02
CA PRO A 596 55.26 92.57 -1.14
C PRO A 596 54.59 93.92 -1.49
N CYS A 597 53.88 93.97 -2.62
CA CYS A 597 52.89 95.01 -2.87
C CYS A 597 51.51 94.47 -2.46
N THR A 598 51.07 94.94 -1.30
CA THR A 598 49.73 94.77 -0.74
C THR A 598 48.65 95.31 -1.66
N CYS A 599 47.60 94.52 -1.94
CA CYS A 599 46.28 95.04 -2.28
C CYS A 599 45.16 94.08 -1.84
N PHE A 600 44.42 94.53 -0.83
CA PHE A 600 43.10 94.07 -0.37
C PHE A 600 42.03 94.13 -1.48
N LYS A 601 41.12 93.15 -1.51
CA LYS A 601 39.63 93.27 -1.63
C LYS A 601 39.01 91.88 -1.90
N CYS A 602 38.14 91.40 -0.99
CA CYS A 602 36.68 91.38 -1.09
C CYS A 602 36.14 90.64 -2.33
N GLN A 603 35.53 89.46 -2.14
CA GLN A 603 34.09 89.32 -1.92
C GLN A 603 33.76 87.91 -1.40
#